data_AF-A0A7V9ZK49-F1
#
_entry.id   AF-A0A7V9ZK49-F1
#
_cell.length_a   1.000
_cell.length_b   1.000
_cell.length_c   1.000
_cell.angle_alpha   90.00
_cell.angle_beta   90.00
_cell.angle_gamma   90.00
#
_symmetry.space_group_name_H-M   'P 1'
#
loop_
_entity.id
_entity.type
_entity.pdbx_description
1 polymer ?
#
loop_
_entity_poly.entity_id
_entity_poly.type
_entity_poly.pdbx_seq_one_letter_code
_entity_poly.pdbx_strand_id
1 'polypeptide(L)'
;MPQIVTGLVTTDTGQPLSDVAVTNGRNVVQTDPDGRFTLDAIGPFIAVTRPTGWHTDHWFIRLEPKSANPEPDQELRFKLTANEQPLPYQFLHLTDTHLNAAGHPKWNFDKGRLTEPEQLREFLQDLPQLSPATRSVFITGDLVDHGDPEEFAGLLHSVADAPVPVNLVPGNHDHMDDGVCGVVSRNNYLTNTGSPARYENYVGPRWFSYDIAGLHVVALDWHTHELGLDNAIQEEWLRNDLAAAGEETPYILVMHDQPASYVMAALPRKPIATFSGHWHTSRVVEIEGVLHVNSPTPFFAGLDYSPPIFREVTWDGEKLT
;
A
#
# COMPACT_ATOMS: atom_id res chain seq x y z
N MET A 1 -10.43 -15.02 25.32
CA MET A 1 -9.15 -15.24 24.62
C MET A 1 -9.39 -14.89 23.16
N PRO A 2 -8.50 -14.12 22.51
CA PRO A 2 -8.58 -13.94 21.06
C PRO A 2 -8.59 -15.31 20.37
N GLN A 3 -9.33 -15.43 19.26
CA GLN A 3 -9.31 -16.66 18.48
C GLN A 3 -7.91 -16.84 17.90
N ILE A 4 -7.41 -18.07 17.86
CA ILE A 4 -6.13 -18.38 17.24
C ILE A 4 -6.39 -18.75 15.78
N VAL A 5 -5.60 -18.18 14.89
CA VAL A 5 -5.55 -18.52 13.46
C VAL A 5 -4.25 -19.25 13.21
N THR A 6 -4.34 -20.40 12.54
CA THR A 6 -3.19 -21.14 12.06
C THR A 6 -3.21 -21.17 10.54
N GLY A 7 -2.03 -21.30 9.96
CA GLY A 7 -1.93 -21.40 8.52
C GLY A 7 -0.58 -21.90 8.03
N LEU A 8 -0.46 -21.95 6.72
CA LEU A 8 0.68 -22.47 5.99
C LEU A 8 1.04 -21.53 4.83
N VAL A 9 2.33 -21.29 4.64
CA VAL A 9 2.88 -20.65 3.44
C VAL A 9 3.67 -21.69 2.65
N THR A 10 3.32 -21.87 1.38
CA THR A 10 4.00 -22.80 0.48
C THR A 10 4.36 -22.16 -0.85
N THR A 11 5.24 -22.80 -1.60
CA THR A 11 5.36 -22.59 -3.04
C THR A 11 4.09 -23.04 -3.76
N ASP A 12 3.95 -22.64 -5.02
CA ASP A 12 2.94 -23.15 -5.96
C ASP A 12 3.01 -24.67 -6.19
N THR A 13 4.20 -25.24 -6.06
CA THR A 13 4.48 -26.69 -6.09
C THR A 13 4.21 -27.40 -4.76
N GLY A 14 3.83 -26.66 -3.71
CA GLY A 14 3.43 -27.21 -2.41
C GLY A 14 4.57 -27.45 -1.42
N GLN A 15 5.78 -26.95 -1.70
CA GLN A 15 6.90 -26.99 -0.74
C GLN A 15 6.69 -25.93 0.34
N PRO A 16 6.91 -26.23 1.63
CA PRO A 16 6.82 -25.24 2.69
C PRO A 16 7.89 -24.15 2.55
N LEU A 17 7.55 -22.92 2.93
CA LEU A 17 8.47 -21.79 2.99
C LEU A 17 8.65 -21.32 4.43
N SER A 18 9.87 -21.40 4.96
CA SER A 18 10.23 -20.90 6.28
C SER A 18 10.55 -19.41 6.26
N ASP A 19 10.57 -18.80 7.45
CA ASP A 19 11.01 -17.43 7.69
C ASP A 19 10.19 -16.34 6.97
N VAL A 20 9.03 -16.71 6.41
CA VAL A 20 8.11 -15.77 5.75
C VAL A 20 7.30 -15.05 6.81
N ALA A 21 7.37 -13.71 6.81
CA ALA A 21 6.62 -12.89 7.75
C ALA A 21 5.12 -12.89 7.43
N VAL A 22 4.30 -13.12 8.45
CA VAL A 22 2.83 -13.14 8.41
C VAL A 22 2.31 -12.23 9.52
N THR A 23 1.32 -11.40 9.21
CA THR A 23 0.80 -10.36 10.10
C THR A 23 -0.72 -10.42 10.22
N ASN A 24 -1.24 -10.03 11.39
CA ASN A 24 -2.66 -9.74 11.60
C ASN A 24 -2.95 -8.22 11.61
N GLY A 25 -2.06 -7.42 11.05
CA GLY A 25 -2.14 -5.95 11.07
C GLY A 25 -1.63 -5.31 12.37
N ARG A 26 -1.15 -6.10 13.34
CA ARG A 26 -0.49 -5.62 14.57
C ARG A 26 0.74 -6.45 14.92
N ASN A 27 0.56 -7.75 15.07
CA ASN A 27 1.62 -8.71 15.38
C ASN A 27 2.19 -9.27 14.09
N VAL A 28 3.49 -9.54 14.08
CA VAL A 28 4.19 -10.21 12.98
C VAL A 28 4.87 -11.46 13.53
N VAL A 29 4.66 -12.59 12.86
CA VAL A 29 5.36 -13.86 13.12
C VAL A 29 6.01 -14.36 11.85
N GLN A 30 7.03 -15.19 11.97
CA GLN A 30 7.63 -15.87 10.83
C GLN A 30 7.19 -17.33 10.78
N THR A 31 7.07 -17.87 9.57
CA THR A 31 6.79 -19.29 9.38
C THR A 31 7.93 -20.17 9.88
N ASP A 32 7.57 -21.32 10.45
CA ASP A 32 8.54 -22.34 10.87
C ASP A 32 9.12 -23.13 9.67
N PRO A 33 10.04 -24.09 9.89
CA PRO A 33 10.61 -24.93 8.81
C PRO A 33 9.58 -25.74 8.01
N ASP A 34 8.40 -25.99 8.57
CA ASP A 34 7.28 -26.66 7.90
C ASP A 34 6.33 -25.66 7.22
N GLY A 35 6.72 -24.38 7.17
CA GLY A 35 5.96 -23.29 6.55
C GLY A 35 4.76 -22.82 7.36
N ARG A 36 4.65 -23.23 8.63
CA ARG A 36 3.47 -22.98 9.46
C ARG A 36 3.60 -21.69 10.26
N PHE A 37 2.47 -21.02 10.48
CA PHE A 37 2.37 -19.87 11.37
C PHE A 37 1.17 -19.99 12.31
N THR A 38 1.21 -19.23 13.41
CA THR A 38 0.11 -19.10 14.37
C THR A 38 0.02 -17.64 14.82
N LEU A 39 -1.17 -17.06 14.75
CA LEU A 39 -1.45 -15.68 15.14
C LEU A 39 -2.77 -15.59 15.89
N ASP A 40 -2.93 -14.54 16.69
CA ASP A 40 -4.25 -14.15 17.16
C ASP A 40 -5.05 -13.53 16.00
N ALA A 41 -6.35 -13.82 15.92
CA ALA A 41 -7.33 -13.18 15.02
C ALA A 41 -7.62 -11.76 15.50
N ILE A 42 -6.67 -10.85 15.33
CA ILE A 42 -6.82 -9.42 15.60
C ILE A 42 -7.07 -8.73 14.27
N GLY A 43 -8.09 -7.88 14.22
CA GLY A 43 -8.44 -7.16 12.99
C GLY A 43 -9.08 -8.03 11.90
N PRO A 44 -9.35 -7.44 10.73
CA PRO A 44 -10.11 -8.10 9.67
C PRO A 44 -9.26 -8.91 8.69
N PHE A 45 -7.92 -8.90 8.80
CA PHE A 45 -7.04 -9.52 7.80
C PHE A 45 -5.88 -10.30 8.43
N ILE A 46 -5.50 -11.39 7.76
CA ILE A 46 -4.17 -11.99 7.87
C ILE A 46 -3.46 -11.76 6.55
N ALA A 47 -2.24 -11.22 6.57
CA ALA A 47 -1.47 -10.91 5.38
C ALA A 47 -0.06 -11.50 5.45
N VAL A 48 0.50 -11.86 4.29
CA VAL A 48 1.88 -12.31 4.15
C VAL A 48 2.73 -11.20 3.56
N THR A 49 3.91 -10.97 4.15
CA THR A 49 4.95 -10.15 3.54
C THR A 49 5.51 -10.93 2.38
N ARG A 50 5.29 -10.46 1.14
CA ARG A 50 5.79 -11.14 -0.06
C ARG A 50 7.33 -11.02 -0.08
N PRO A 51 8.07 -12.12 0.13
CA PRO A 51 9.52 -12.04 0.28
C PRO A 51 10.23 -11.90 -1.07
N THR A 52 11.49 -11.46 -1.04
CA THR A 52 12.32 -11.32 -2.24
C THR A 52 12.36 -12.65 -3.02
N GLY A 53 12.16 -12.58 -4.33
CA GLY A 53 12.15 -13.75 -5.20
C GLY A 53 10.79 -14.45 -5.30
N TRP A 54 9.76 -13.96 -4.61
CA TRP A 54 8.43 -14.56 -4.58
C TRP A 54 7.32 -13.54 -4.84
N HIS A 55 6.20 -14.03 -5.34
CA HIS A 55 4.99 -13.24 -5.58
C HIS A 55 3.74 -14.02 -5.21
N THR A 56 2.66 -13.30 -4.87
CA THR A 56 1.31 -13.85 -4.82
C THR A 56 0.30 -12.71 -4.93
N ASP A 57 -0.75 -12.90 -5.73
CA ASP A 57 -1.88 -11.96 -5.81
C ASP A 57 -2.79 -12.10 -4.59
N HIS A 58 -2.76 -13.25 -3.93
CA HIS A 58 -3.54 -13.56 -2.72
C HIS A 58 -2.71 -13.35 -1.46
N TRP A 59 -2.11 -12.16 -1.31
CA TRP A 59 -1.20 -11.86 -0.21
C TRP A 59 -1.91 -11.54 1.11
N PHE A 60 -3.24 -11.51 1.14
CA PHE A 60 -4.03 -11.43 2.37
C PHE A 60 -5.29 -12.27 2.28
N ILE A 61 -5.85 -12.59 3.45
CA ILE A 61 -7.13 -13.27 3.63
C ILE A 61 -7.96 -12.43 4.60
N ARG A 62 -9.19 -12.09 4.20
CA ARG A 62 -10.17 -11.49 5.11
C ARG A 62 -10.69 -12.54 6.08
N LEU A 63 -10.69 -12.18 7.35
CA LEU A 63 -11.35 -12.96 8.39
C LEU A 63 -12.83 -12.57 8.42
N GLU A 64 -13.70 -13.57 8.27
CA GLU A 64 -15.14 -13.36 8.38
C GLU A 64 -15.54 -13.07 9.85
N PRO A 65 -16.46 -12.11 10.10
CA PRO A 65 -17.08 -11.97 11.40
C PRO A 65 -17.75 -13.29 11.79
N LYS A 66 -17.56 -13.77 13.03
CA LYS A 66 -18.11 -15.07 13.44
C LYS A 66 -19.62 -15.13 13.20
N SER A 67 -20.04 -16.15 12.44
CA SER A 67 -21.40 -16.67 12.44
C SER A 67 -21.73 -17.28 13.81
N ALA A 68 -23.01 -17.31 14.18
CA ALA A 68 -23.49 -17.94 15.42
C ALA A 68 -23.13 -19.45 15.50
N ASN A 69 -22.81 -20.07 14.37
CA ASN A 69 -22.22 -21.41 14.27
C ASN A 69 -20.85 -21.31 13.56
N PRO A 70 -19.73 -21.35 14.30
CA PRO A 70 -18.42 -21.36 13.67
C PRO A 70 -18.19 -22.72 13.00
N GLU A 71 -17.87 -22.70 11.70
CA GLU A 71 -17.21 -23.82 11.03
C GLU A 71 -15.86 -24.10 11.73
N PRO A 72 -15.31 -25.34 11.68
CA PRO A 72 -14.01 -25.65 12.26
C PRO A 72 -12.93 -24.68 11.76
N ASP A 73 -11.96 -24.36 12.63
CA ASP A 73 -10.86 -23.44 12.33
C ASP A 73 -10.20 -23.82 10.99
N GLN A 74 -10.52 -23.07 9.93
CA GLN A 74 -9.98 -23.31 8.60
C GLN A 74 -8.52 -22.86 8.60
N GLU A 75 -7.62 -23.80 8.34
CA GLU A 75 -6.20 -23.51 8.18
C GLU A 75 -6.01 -22.58 6.98
N LEU A 76 -5.46 -21.39 7.22
CA LEU A 76 -5.20 -20.41 6.18
C LEU A 76 -4.03 -20.86 5.30
N ARG A 77 -4.08 -20.57 4.00
CA ARG A 77 -3.05 -21.02 3.04
C ARG A 77 -2.65 -19.90 2.11
N PHE A 78 -1.37 -19.56 2.13
CA PHE A 78 -0.72 -18.67 1.16
C PHE A 78 0.13 -19.51 0.22
N LYS A 79 -0.03 -19.27 -1.09
CA LYS A 79 0.78 -19.91 -2.13
C LYS A 79 1.58 -18.84 -2.85
N LEU A 80 2.89 -19.01 -2.87
CA LEU A 80 3.84 -18.10 -3.48
C LEU A 80 4.40 -18.73 -4.75
N THR A 81 4.47 -17.95 -5.82
CA THR A 81 5.13 -18.32 -7.08
C THR A 81 6.50 -17.66 -7.14
N ALA A 82 7.48 -18.34 -7.72
CA ALA A 82 8.80 -17.74 -7.94
C ALA A 82 8.66 -16.52 -8.87
N ASN A 83 9.34 -15.44 -8.53
CA ASN A 83 9.33 -14.20 -9.29
C ASN A 83 10.76 -13.62 -9.32
N GLU A 84 11.37 -13.55 -10.50
CA GLU A 84 12.72 -13.01 -10.63
C GLU A 84 12.75 -11.51 -10.39
N GLN A 85 13.62 -11.07 -9.47
CA GLN A 85 13.79 -9.67 -9.10
C GLN A 85 15.27 -9.27 -9.27
N PRO A 86 15.80 -9.23 -10.52
CA PRO A 86 17.19 -8.88 -10.75
C PRO A 86 17.44 -7.40 -10.46
N LEU A 87 18.68 -7.10 -10.06
CA LEU A 87 19.17 -5.73 -9.96
C LEU A 87 19.74 -5.27 -11.32
N PRO A 88 19.51 -4.00 -11.72
CA PRO A 88 18.65 -3.03 -11.04
C PRO A 88 17.16 -3.41 -11.16
N TYR A 89 16.42 -3.22 -10.06
CA TYR A 89 14.99 -3.41 -9.99
C TYR A 89 14.30 -2.06 -10.20
N GLN A 90 13.44 -1.95 -11.22
CA GLN A 90 12.70 -0.72 -11.49
C GLN A 90 11.23 -0.90 -11.10
N PHE A 91 10.68 0.12 -10.46
CA PHE A 91 9.26 0.26 -10.21
C PHE A 91 8.75 1.63 -10.64
N LEU A 92 7.47 1.71 -10.92
CA LEU A 92 6.79 2.96 -11.25
C LEU A 92 6.10 3.52 -10.00
N HIS A 93 6.29 4.80 -9.72
CA HIS A 93 5.56 5.53 -8.70
C HIS A 93 4.52 6.44 -9.35
N LEU A 94 3.26 6.07 -9.13
CA LEU A 94 2.05 6.83 -9.42
C LEU A 94 1.42 7.29 -8.11
N THR A 95 0.52 8.27 -8.20
CA THR A 95 -0.22 8.80 -7.06
C THR A 95 -1.39 9.62 -7.56
N ASP A 96 -2.34 9.92 -6.68
CA ASP A 96 -3.41 10.91 -6.92
C ASP A 96 -4.10 10.66 -8.26
N THR A 97 -4.55 9.42 -8.46
CA THR A 97 -5.24 9.05 -9.70
C THR A 97 -6.62 9.70 -9.76
N HIS A 98 -7.27 9.95 -8.61
CA HIS A 98 -8.61 10.54 -8.52
C HIS A 98 -9.56 9.92 -9.54
N LEU A 99 -9.67 8.59 -9.51
CA LEU A 99 -10.59 7.90 -10.39
C LEU A 99 -12.03 8.30 -10.05
N ASN A 100 -12.75 8.76 -11.07
CA ASN A 100 -14.17 9.06 -10.98
C ASN A 100 -14.91 8.22 -12.03
N ALA A 101 -15.68 7.23 -11.57
CA ALA A 101 -16.48 6.36 -12.44
C ALA A 101 -17.83 6.98 -12.86
N ALA A 102 -18.27 8.06 -12.19
CA ALA A 102 -19.51 8.75 -12.48
C ALA A 102 -19.38 9.79 -13.61
N GLY A 103 -18.15 10.13 -14.03
CA GLY A 103 -17.85 11.06 -15.12
C GLY A 103 -18.28 12.51 -14.86
N HIS A 104 -18.71 12.83 -13.64
CA HIS A 104 -19.21 14.15 -13.25
C HIS A 104 -18.75 14.52 -11.84
N PRO A 105 -18.46 15.81 -11.58
CA PRO A 105 -18.09 16.28 -10.25
C PRO A 105 -19.23 16.05 -9.26
N LYS A 106 -18.92 15.52 -8.08
CA LYS A 106 -19.86 15.30 -6.97
C LYS A 106 -19.86 16.51 -6.03
N TRP A 107 -18.71 17.14 -5.86
CA TRP A 107 -18.52 18.29 -4.97
C TRP A 107 -18.20 19.59 -5.74
N ASN A 108 -18.51 20.72 -5.11
CA ASN A 108 -18.32 22.05 -5.72
C ASN A 108 -16.84 22.43 -5.95
N PHE A 109 -15.90 21.71 -5.33
CA PHE A 109 -14.46 21.92 -5.47
C PHE A 109 -13.81 20.99 -6.49
N ASP A 110 -14.57 20.07 -7.09
CA ASP A 110 -14.13 19.21 -8.20
C ASP A 110 -14.05 20.08 -9.48
N LYS A 111 -13.02 20.94 -9.51
CA LYS A 111 -12.73 21.85 -10.60
C LYS A 111 -11.50 21.34 -11.33
N GLY A 112 -11.68 20.26 -12.10
CA GLY A 112 -10.58 19.63 -12.82
C GLY A 112 -11.05 18.54 -13.77
N ARG A 113 -10.13 18.04 -14.59
CA ARG A 113 -10.31 16.79 -15.32
C ARG A 113 -10.05 15.66 -14.33
N LEU A 114 -11.04 14.83 -14.06
CA LEU A 114 -10.87 13.60 -13.27
C LEU A 114 -10.38 12.48 -14.19
N THR A 115 -9.80 11.44 -13.60
CA THR A 115 -9.30 10.30 -14.36
C THR A 115 -10.42 9.29 -14.52
N GLU A 116 -10.66 8.87 -15.76
CA GLU A 116 -11.60 7.77 -16.03
C GLU A 116 -10.90 6.42 -15.79
N PRO A 117 -11.61 5.38 -15.30
CA PRO A 117 -11.04 4.05 -15.10
C PRO A 117 -10.29 3.51 -16.32
N GLU A 118 -10.84 3.70 -17.52
CA GLU A 118 -10.22 3.27 -18.78
C GLU A 118 -8.89 3.99 -19.05
N GLN A 119 -8.75 5.25 -18.63
CA GLN A 119 -7.50 5.99 -18.80
C GLN A 119 -6.35 5.38 -17.98
N LEU A 120 -6.61 4.99 -16.73
CA LEU A 120 -5.61 4.27 -15.92
C LEU A 120 -5.32 2.88 -16.50
N ARG A 121 -6.36 2.17 -16.93
CA ARG A 121 -6.23 0.84 -17.53
C ARG A 121 -5.32 0.86 -18.77
N GLU A 122 -5.60 1.76 -19.71
CA GLU A 122 -4.81 1.93 -20.93
C GLU A 122 -3.35 2.28 -20.60
N PHE A 123 -3.13 3.21 -19.66
CA PHE A 123 -1.79 3.56 -19.20
C PHE A 123 -1.01 2.35 -18.66
N LEU A 124 -1.64 1.54 -17.81
CA LEU A 124 -1.01 0.34 -17.24
C LEU A 124 -0.73 -0.71 -18.32
N GLN A 125 -1.62 -0.89 -19.29
CA GLN A 125 -1.44 -1.81 -20.40
C GLN A 125 -0.31 -1.39 -21.36
N ASP A 126 -0.05 -0.09 -21.47
CA ASP A 126 1.02 0.48 -22.30
C ASP A 126 2.40 0.49 -21.62
N LEU A 127 2.50 0.10 -20.34
CA LEU A 127 3.78 0.04 -19.62
C LEU A 127 4.91 -0.72 -20.35
N PRO A 128 4.67 -1.86 -21.04
CA PRO A 128 5.73 -2.55 -21.77
C PRO A 128 6.34 -1.70 -22.90
N GLN A 129 5.65 -0.67 -23.37
CA GLN A 129 6.14 0.30 -24.35
C GLN A 129 6.68 1.57 -23.68
N LEU A 130 6.00 2.08 -22.66
CA LEU A 130 6.33 3.33 -21.98
C LEU A 130 7.53 3.21 -21.03
N SER A 131 7.60 2.10 -20.29
CA SER A 131 8.59 1.82 -19.25
C SER A 131 8.90 0.32 -19.19
N PRO A 132 9.62 -0.24 -20.18
CA PRO A 132 9.79 -1.68 -20.35
C PRO A 132 10.56 -2.38 -19.23
N ALA A 133 11.28 -1.64 -18.38
CA ALA A 133 12.01 -2.19 -17.25
C ALA A 133 11.20 -2.22 -15.94
N THR A 134 10.03 -1.57 -15.90
CA THR A 134 9.15 -1.56 -14.73
C THR A 134 8.71 -2.99 -14.40
N ARG A 135 8.90 -3.40 -13.15
CA ARG A 135 8.51 -4.71 -12.62
C ARG A 135 7.38 -4.68 -11.60
N SER A 136 7.04 -3.50 -11.11
CA SER A 136 5.88 -3.26 -10.24
C SER A 136 5.48 -1.80 -10.28
N VAL A 137 4.23 -1.52 -9.92
CA VAL A 137 3.67 -0.18 -9.80
C VAL A 137 3.23 0.05 -8.37
N PHE A 138 3.40 1.28 -7.91
CA PHE A 138 2.92 1.79 -6.65
C PHE A 138 1.98 2.95 -6.93
N ILE A 139 0.81 2.98 -6.29
CA ILE A 139 -0.10 4.12 -6.34
C ILE A 139 -0.30 4.63 -4.91
N THR A 140 0.26 5.81 -4.61
CA THR A 140 0.34 6.34 -3.25
C THR A 140 -0.83 7.24 -2.85
N GLY A 141 -2.03 6.67 -2.87
CA GLY A 141 -3.24 7.31 -2.35
C GLY A 141 -3.96 8.22 -3.33
N ASP A 142 -5.15 8.64 -2.88
CA ASP A 142 -6.20 9.28 -3.66
C ASP A 142 -6.44 8.47 -4.94
N LEU A 143 -6.67 7.17 -4.73
CA LEU A 143 -6.90 6.20 -5.79
C LEU A 143 -8.22 6.51 -6.49
N VAL A 144 -9.25 6.73 -5.69
CA VAL A 144 -10.58 7.19 -6.10
C VAL A 144 -10.85 8.59 -5.58
N ASP A 145 -11.73 9.34 -6.24
CA ASP A 145 -11.96 10.75 -5.93
C ASP A 145 -12.94 10.98 -4.77
N HIS A 146 -13.92 10.09 -4.58
CA HIS A 146 -14.97 10.28 -3.57
C HIS A 146 -15.08 9.14 -2.57
N GLY A 147 -14.23 8.12 -2.71
CA GLY A 147 -14.38 6.89 -1.96
C GLY A 147 -15.65 6.15 -2.33
N ASP A 148 -16.24 6.32 -3.52
CA ASP A 148 -17.53 5.70 -3.83
C ASP A 148 -17.38 4.23 -4.27
N PRO A 149 -18.39 3.36 -4.00
CA PRO A 149 -18.38 1.95 -4.41
C PRO A 149 -18.08 1.73 -5.91
N GLU A 150 -18.63 2.58 -6.77
CA GLU A 150 -18.45 2.50 -8.22
C GLU A 150 -17.02 2.87 -8.64
N GLU A 151 -16.40 3.83 -7.95
CA GLU A 151 -15.02 4.23 -8.21
C GLU A 151 -14.05 3.14 -7.79
N PHE A 152 -14.27 2.49 -6.64
CA PHE A 152 -13.46 1.34 -6.24
C PHE A 152 -13.63 0.16 -7.19
N ALA A 153 -14.85 -0.10 -7.68
CA ALA A 153 -15.07 -1.10 -8.72
C ALA A 153 -14.31 -0.75 -10.02
N GLY A 154 -14.33 0.53 -10.41
CA GLY A 154 -13.56 1.06 -11.53
C GLY A 154 -12.05 0.90 -11.34
N LEU A 155 -11.52 1.24 -10.17
CA LEU A 155 -10.12 1.07 -9.79
C LEU A 155 -9.67 -0.39 -9.93
N LEU A 156 -10.42 -1.31 -9.33
CA LEU A 156 -10.10 -2.74 -9.41
C LEU A 156 -10.17 -3.26 -10.85
N HIS A 157 -11.12 -2.76 -11.64
CA HIS A 157 -11.18 -3.04 -13.07
C HIS A 157 -9.95 -2.52 -13.83
N SER A 158 -9.47 -1.32 -13.51
CA SER A 158 -8.31 -0.70 -14.18
C SER A 158 -7.02 -1.45 -13.93
N VAL A 159 -6.82 -1.99 -12.72
CA VAL A 159 -5.56 -2.66 -12.35
C VAL A 159 -5.56 -4.17 -12.61
N ALA A 160 -6.73 -4.79 -12.86
CA ALA A 160 -6.88 -6.24 -12.96
C ALA A 160 -5.99 -6.89 -14.03
N ASP A 161 -5.82 -6.21 -15.17
CA ASP A 161 -5.06 -6.71 -16.33
C ASP A 161 -3.71 -6.00 -16.49
N ALA A 162 -3.19 -5.37 -15.43
CA ALA A 162 -1.87 -4.74 -15.45
C ALA A 162 -0.79 -5.81 -15.72
N PRO A 163 0.22 -5.51 -16.57
CA PRO A 163 1.27 -6.48 -16.93
C PRO A 163 2.26 -6.75 -15.79
N VAL A 164 2.20 -5.96 -14.72
CA VAL A 164 3.04 -6.06 -13.52
C VAL A 164 2.18 -5.83 -12.28
N PRO A 165 2.60 -6.32 -11.09
CA PRO A 165 1.85 -6.11 -9.86
C PRO A 165 1.66 -4.62 -9.54
N VAL A 166 0.43 -4.25 -9.17
CA VAL A 166 0.07 -2.89 -8.74
C VAL A 166 -0.23 -2.91 -7.23
N ASN A 167 0.49 -2.09 -6.48
CA ASN A 167 0.34 -1.96 -5.03
C ASN A 167 -0.38 -0.65 -4.71
N LEU A 168 -1.52 -0.77 -4.05
CA LEU A 168 -2.44 0.33 -3.76
C LEU A 168 -2.27 0.75 -2.30
N VAL A 169 -2.04 2.04 -2.07
CA VAL A 169 -1.95 2.66 -0.75
C VAL A 169 -3.09 3.67 -0.65
N PRO A 170 -3.84 3.74 0.46
CA PRO A 170 -4.94 4.70 0.56
C PRO A 170 -4.43 6.13 0.80
N GLY A 171 -5.17 7.11 0.26
CA GLY A 171 -5.12 8.53 0.59
C GLY A 171 -6.39 9.00 1.27
N ASN A 172 -6.52 10.32 1.47
CA ASN A 172 -7.65 10.85 2.22
C ASN A 172 -8.98 10.80 1.45
N HIS A 173 -8.94 10.85 0.11
CA HIS A 173 -10.13 10.69 -0.74
C HIS A 173 -10.70 9.27 -0.68
N ASP A 174 -9.84 8.26 -0.51
CA ASP A 174 -10.24 6.85 -0.40
C ASP A 174 -11.04 6.54 0.88
N HIS A 175 -11.06 7.48 1.83
CA HIS A 175 -11.78 7.39 3.10
C HIS A 175 -13.01 8.31 3.20
N MET A 176 -13.42 8.98 2.13
CA MET A 176 -14.56 9.91 2.12
C MET A 176 -15.93 9.21 2.05
N ASP A 177 -16.02 8.00 2.60
CA ASP A 177 -17.15 7.10 2.45
C ASP A 177 -18.49 7.67 2.96
N ASP A 178 -18.43 8.40 4.07
CA ASP A 178 -19.60 9.06 4.69
C ASP A 178 -19.72 10.56 4.32
N GLY A 179 -18.97 11.01 3.31
CA GLY A 179 -18.91 12.40 2.85
C GLY A 179 -17.76 13.21 3.43
N VAL A 180 -17.64 14.46 2.97
CA VAL A 180 -16.50 15.34 3.30
C VAL A 180 -16.85 16.28 4.45
N CYS A 181 -16.18 16.12 5.58
CA CYS A 181 -16.20 17.08 6.69
C CYS A 181 -14.77 17.48 7.05
N GLY A 182 -14.44 18.77 6.90
CA GLY A 182 -13.11 19.28 7.25
C GLY A 182 -12.85 19.20 8.76
N VAL A 183 -11.64 18.80 9.12
CA VAL A 183 -11.18 18.64 10.51
C VAL A 183 -9.73 19.11 10.65
N VAL A 184 -9.39 19.65 11.82
CA VAL A 184 -8.00 19.81 12.23
C VAL A 184 -7.63 18.61 13.08
N SER A 185 -6.68 17.82 12.61
CA SER A 185 -6.23 16.58 13.23
C SER A 185 -5.57 16.81 14.59
N ARG A 186 -5.23 15.70 15.27
CA ARG A 186 -4.45 15.71 16.52
C ARG A 186 -3.05 16.32 16.37
N ASN A 187 -2.50 16.38 15.16
CA ASN A 187 -1.19 16.97 14.88
C ASN A 187 -1.30 18.36 14.23
N ASN A 188 -2.45 19.03 14.35
CA ASN A 188 -2.71 20.38 13.82
C ASN A 188 -2.59 20.46 12.29
N TYR A 189 -3.02 19.40 11.60
CA TYR A 189 -3.09 19.31 10.15
C TYR A 189 -4.54 19.46 9.68
N LEU A 190 -4.79 20.28 8.66
CA LEU A 190 -6.12 20.44 8.09
C LEU A 190 -6.38 19.33 7.07
N THR A 191 -7.37 18.48 7.32
CA THR A 191 -7.76 17.36 6.45
C THR A 191 -9.28 17.14 6.54
N ASN A 192 -9.78 16.00 6.05
CA ASN A 192 -11.17 15.56 6.21
C ASN A 192 -11.30 14.46 7.28
N THR A 193 -12.51 14.27 7.81
CA THR A 193 -12.87 13.00 8.46
C THR A 193 -12.86 11.88 7.44
N GLY A 194 -12.68 10.64 7.88
CA GLY A 194 -12.83 9.49 7.01
C GLY A 194 -13.05 8.19 7.77
N SER A 195 -13.54 7.17 7.06
CA SER A 195 -13.62 5.80 7.56
C SER A 195 -12.86 4.82 6.66
N PRO A 196 -12.19 3.82 7.26
CA PRO A 196 -11.45 2.81 6.51
C PRO A 196 -12.34 1.73 5.90
N ALA A 197 -13.60 1.61 6.34
CA ALA A 197 -14.41 0.42 6.12
C ALA A 197 -14.60 0.10 4.63
N ARG A 198 -14.83 1.12 3.80
CA ARG A 198 -15.07 0.93 2.37
C ARG A 198 -13.81 0.56 1.61
N TYR A 199 -12.70 1.28 1.84
CA TYR A 199 -11.40 0.89 1.27
C TYR A 199 -11.06 -0.54 1.67
N GLU A 200 -11.17 -0.87 2.96
CA GLU A 200 -10.89 -2.22 3.43
C GLU A 200 -11.77 -3.24 2.71
N ASN A 201 -13.07 -3.00 2.58
CA ASN A 201 -14.02 -3.89 1.91
C ASN A 201 -13.64 -4.20 0.45
N TYR A 202 -13.21 -3.19 -0.31
CA TYR A 202 -12.88 -3.35 -1.73
C TYR A 202 -11.44 -3.77 -2.00
N VAL A 203 -10.48 -3.15 -1.32
CA VAL A 203 -9.05 -3.25 -1.63
C VAL A 203 -8.32 -4.22 -0.69
N GLY A 204 -8.56 -4.12 0.61
CA GLY A 204 -7.94 -4.98 1.62
C GLY A 204 -7.13 -4.23 2.70
N PRO A 205 -6.04 -4.81 3.22
CA PRO A 205 -5.21 -4.18 4.24
C PRO A 205 -4.70 -2.79 3.81
N ARG A 206 -4.77 -1.83 4.72
CA ARG A 206 -4.38 -0.41 4.48
C ARG A 206 -2.90 -0.14 4.72
N TRP A 207 -2.30 -0.90 5.62
CA TRP A 207 -0.85 -0.97 5.82
C TRP A 207 -0.37 -2.41 5.62
N PHE A 208 0.77 -2.55 4.97
CA PHE A 208 1.35 -3.84 4.59
C PHE A 208 2.79 -3.67 4.15
N SER A 209 3.50 -4.79 4.00
CA SER A 209 4.88 -4.81 3.55
C SER A 209 5.14 -5.91 2.52
N TYR A 210 6.25 -5.76 1.80
CA TYR A 210 6.80 -6.75 0.88
C TYR A 210 8.24 -6.40 0.52
N ASP A 211 8.96 -7.32 -0.10
CA ASP A 211 10.34 -7.10 -0.51
C ASP A 211 10.49 -7.09 -2.03
N ILE A 212 11.38 -6.23 -2.51
CA ILE A 212 11.83 -6.16 -3.91
C ILE A 212 13.35 -6.21 -3.96
N ALA A 213 13.90 -7.32 -4.46
CA ALA A 213 15.36 -7.47 -4.67
C ALA A 213 16.21 -7.03 -3.46
N GLY A 214 15.83 -7.48 -2.26
CA GLY A 214 16.52 -7.16 -1.00
C GLY A 214 16.17 -5.80 -0.36
N LEU A 215 15.31 -4.99 -0.99
CA LEU A 215 14.75 -3.78 -0.41
C LEU A 215 13.40 -4.09 0.23
N HIS A 216 13.24 -3.75 1.51
CA HIS A 216 11.96 -3.89 2.20
C HIS A 216 11.07 -2.67 1.93
N VAL A 217 9.80 -2.89 1.63
CA VAL A 217 8.84 -1.86 1.27
C VAL A 217 7.74 -1.85 2.30
N VAL A 218 7.51 -0.71 2.94
CA VAL A 218 6.47 -0.52 3.95
C VAL A 218 5.44 0.48 3.43
N ALA A 219 4.17 0.08 3.37
CA ALA A 219 3.04 0.96 3.13
C ALA A 219 2.31 1.26 4.45
N LEU A 220 2.01 2.53 4.72
CA LEU A 220 1.18 2.97 5.83
C LEU A 220 -0.03 3.77 5.34
N ASP A 221 -1.13 3.68 6.10
CA ASP A 221 -2.28 4.56 5.92
C ASP A 221 -2.07 5.83 6.73
N TRP A 222 -1.58 6.85 6.03
CA TRP A 222 -1.35 8.15 6.63
C TRP A 222 -2.63 8.79 7.16
N HIS A 223 -3.76 8.66 6.45
CA HIS A 223 -4.94 9.46 6.77
C HIS A 223 -5.54 9.04 8.11
N THR A 224 -5.75 7.73 8.32
CA THR A 224 -6.29 7.25 9.60
C THR A 224 -5.27 7.34 10.74
N HIS A 225 -3.96 7.29 10.42
CA HIS A 225 -2.89 7.56 11.38
C HIS A 225 -2.92 9.02 11.88
N GLU A 226 -3.07 9.96 10.94
CA GLU A 226 -3.14 11.39 11.20
C GLU A 226 -4.40 11.74 12.00
N LEU A 227 -5.55 11.13 11.65
CA LEU A 227 -6.79 11.25 12.43
C LEU A 227 -6.71 10.58 13.81
N GLY A 228 -5.72 9.72 14.06
CA GLY A 228 -5.57 9.01 15.33
C GLY A 228 -6.56 7.87 15.53
N LEU A 229 -7.12 7.32 14.44
CA LEU A 229 -8.07 6.21 14.51
C LEU A 229 -7.37 4.89 14.86
N ASP A 230 -6.18 4.67 14.30
CA ASP A 230 -5.41 3.43 14.44
C ASP A 230 -3.89 3.64 14.46
N ASN A 231 -3.43 4.87 14.69
CA ASN A 231 -2.01 5.23 14.66
C ASN A 231 -1.14 4.34 15.56
N ALA A 232 -1.61 4.01 16.77
CA ALA A 232 -0.85 3.18 17.72
C ALA A 232 -0.69 1.74 17.23
N ILE A 233 -1.71 1.20 16.54
CA ILE A 233 -1.68 -0.16 15.96
C ILE A 233 -0.74 -0.18 14.75
N GLN A 234 -0.83 0.83 13.87
CA GLN A 234 0.08 0.97 12.73
C GLN A 234 1.55 1.08 13.17
N GLU A 235 1.83 1.88 14.19
CA GLU A 235 3.20 2.05 14.73
C GLU A 235 3.72 0.77 15.42
N GLU A 236 2.84 0.01 16.07
CA GLU A 236 3.21 -1.28 16.67
C GLU A 236 3.46 -2.35 15.61
N TRP A 237 2.62 -2.42 14.59
CA TRP A 237 2.85 -3.27 13.43
C TRP A 237 4.17 -2.93 12.76
N LEU A 238 4.45 -1.65 12.49
CA LEU A 238 5.68 -1.20 11.85
C LEU A 238 6.93 -1.63 12.64
N ARG A 239 6.89 -1.54 13.97
CA ARG A 239 7.98 -2.02 14.84
C ARG A 239 8.21 -3.52 14.66
N ASN A 240 7.14 -4.31 14.66
CA ASN A 240 7.21 -5.77 14.54
C ASN A 240 7.64 -6.20 13.12
N ASP A 241 7.17 -5.51 12.10
CA ASP A 241 7.47 -5.74 10.69
C ASP A 241 8.95 -5.47 10.39
N LEU A 242 9.47 -4.30 10.79
CA LEU A 242 10.89 -3.98 10.61
C LEU A 242 11.83 -4.87 11.44
N ALA A 243 11.37 -5.38 12.59
CA ALA A 243 12.11 -6.37 13.35
C ALA A 243 12.18 -7.72 12.61
N ALA A 244 11.08 -8.16 11.99
CA ALA A 244 11.04 -9.37 11.17
C ALA A 244 11.86 -9.25 9.87
N ALA A 245 11.89 -8.07 9.26
CA ALA A 245 12.69 -7.80 8.06
C ALA A 245 14.21 -7.83 8.32
N GLY A 246 14.64 -7.61 9.57
CA GLY A 246 16.04 -7.55 9.97
C GLY A 246 16.59 -6.12 10.07
N GLU A 247 17.48 -5.89 11.04
CA GLU A 247 17.99 -4.56 11.40
C GLU A 247 18.78 -3.87 10.26
N GLU A 248 19.49 -4.66 9.46
CA GLU A 248 20.36 -4.19 8.38
C GLU A 248 19.64 -4.09 7.02
N THR A 249 18.40 -4.59 6.92
CA THR A 249 17.67 -4.61 5.63
C THR A 249 17.27 -3.18 5.26
N PRO A 250 17.71 -2.62 4.12
CA PRO A 250 17.27 -1.28 3.73
C PRO A 250 15.76 -1.28 3.51
N TYR A 251 15.10 -0.16 3.80
CA TYR A 251 13.66 -0.06 3.56
C TYR A 251 13.22 1.32 3.09
N ILE A 252 12.11 1.33 2.35
CA ILE A 252 11.38 2.55 1.98
C ILE A 252 10.04 2.63 2.68
N LEU A 253 9.61 3.86 2.97
CA LEU A 253 8.30 4.14 3.52
C LEU A 253 7.40 4.77 2.45
N VAL A 254 6.23 4.20 2.24
CA VAL A 254 5.26 4.64 1.26
C VAL A 254 3.97 5.00 1.98
N MET A 255 3.48 6.22 1.76
CA MET A 255 2.23 6.71 2.34
C MET A 255 1.72 7.89 1.52
N HIS A 256 0.45 8.27 1.66
CA HIS A 256 -0.14 9.26 0.78
C HIS A 256 0.42 10.68 0.95
N ASP A 257 0.54 11.19 2.17
CA ASP A 257 1.20 12.48 2.42
C ASP A 257 2.68 12.27 2.81
N GLN A 258 3.50 13.31 2.68
CA GLN A 258 4.89 13.30 3.14
C GLN A 258 4.94 13.04 4.65
N PRO A 259 5.79 12.11 5.13
CA PRO A 259 5.89 11.82 6.54
C PRO A 259 6.37 13.05 7.31
N ALA A 260 5.50 13.59 8.15
CA ALA A 260 5.82 14.69 9.03
C ALA A 260 6.88 14.30 10.08
N SER A 261 7.46 15.28 10.77
CA SER A 261 8.52 15.05 11.75
C SER A 261 8.12 14.10 12.87
N TYR A 262 6.85 14.09 13.28
CA TYR A 262 6.37 13.17 14.32
C TYR A 262 6.32 11.72 13.83
N VAL A 263 6.02 11.48 12.55
CA VAL A 263 6.08 10.13 11.93
C VAL A 263 7.53 9.69 11.91
N MET A 264 8.42 10.52 11.35
CA MET A 264 9.85 10.22 11.24
C MET A 264 10.50 9.94 12.61
N ALA A 265 10.08 10.64 13.66
CA ALA A 265 10.56 10.43 15.03
C ALA A 265 10.04 9.14 15.68
N ALA A 266 8.91 8.60 15.21
CA ALA A 266 8.33 7.36 15.72
C ALA A 266 8.88 6.10 15.02
N LEU A 267 9.61 6.27 13.91
CA LEU A 267 10.19 5.14 13.16
C LEU A 267 11.29 4.46 13.99
N PRO A 268 11.36 3.11 13.99
CA PRO A 268 12.39 2.37 14.73
C PRO A 268 13.81 2.67 14.25
N ARG A 269 13.95 2.96 12.96
CA ARG A 269 15.17 3.38 12.26
C ARG A 269 14.77 4.24 11.06
N LYS A 270 15.71 4.98 10.47
CA LYS A 270 15.40 5.82 9.30
C LYS A 270 15.24 4.96 8.03
N PRO A 271 14.25 5.23 7.17
CA PRO A 271 14.18 4.64 5.84
C PRO A 271 15.25 5.26 4.95
N ILE A 272 15.60 4.58 3.85
CA ILE A 272 16.48 5.17 2.83
C ILE A 272 15.74 6.17 1.94
N ALA A 273 14.42 5.99 1.79
CA ALA A 273 13.56 6.91 1.07
C ALA A 273 12.10 6.87 1.54
N THR A 274 11.37 7.95 1.26
CA THR A 274 9.93 8.03 1.47
C THR A 274 9.23 8.45 0.17
N PHE A 275 8.12 7.81 -0.17
CA PHE A 275 7.33 8.12 -1.36
C PHE A 275 5.92 8.57 -0.99
N SER A 276 5.47 9.67 -1.56
CA SER A 276 4.13 10.22 -1.35
C SER A 276 3.56 10.98 -2.55
N GLY A 277 2.29 11.36 -2.43
CA GLY A 277 1.54 12.24 -3.32
C GLY A 277 0.92 13.42 -2.57
N HIS A 278 -0.41 13.48 -2.50
CA HIS A 278 -1.27 14.40 -1.74
C HIS A 278 -1.21 15.86 -2.19
N TRP A 279 -0.02 16.40 -2.38
CA TRP A 279 0.20 17.80 -2.74
C TRP A 279 0.11 18.06 -4.24
N HIS A 280 0.01 17.01 -5.06
CA HIS A 280 0.00 17.11 -6.53
C HIS A 280 1.18 17.95 -7.06
N THR A 281 2.36 17.83 -6.44
CA THR A 281 3.57 18.58 -6.83
C THR A 281 4.74 17.66 -7.08
N SER A 282 5.72 18.12 -7.86
CA SER A 282 6.96 17.39 -8.08
C SER A 282 8.06 17.89 -7.16
N ARG A 283 8.43 17.07 -6.16
CA ARG A 283 9.52 17.39 -5.23
C ARG A 283 10.36 16.16 -4.95
N VAL A 284 11.68 16.29 -5.11
CA VAL A 284 12.65 15.31 -4.63
C VAL A 284 13.69 16.05 -3.81
N VAL A 285 13.88 15.65 -2.56
CA VAL A 285 14.87 16.26 -1.67
C VAL A 285 15.46 15.22 -0.75
N GLU A 286 16.75 15.34 -0.46
CA GLU A 286 17.39 14.54 0.58
C GLU A 286 17.50 15.36 1.86
N ILE A 287 17.02 14.80 2.98
CA ILE A 287 17.08 15.41 4.30
C ILE A 287 17.67 14.39 5.27
N GLU A 288 18.81 14.72 5.87
CA GLU A 288 19.50 13.86 6.85
C GLU A 288 19.72 12.41 6.38
N GLY A 289 20.08 12.23 5.10
CA GLY A 289 20.35 10.93 4.49
C GLY A 289 19.09 10.13 4.08
N VAL A 290 17.91 10.75 4.11
CA VAL A 290 16.65 10.15 3.64
C VAL A 290 16.18 10.89 2.39
N LEU A 291 15.93 10.15 1.30
CA LEU A 291 15.37 10.70 0.07
C LEU A 291 13.84 10.84 0.19
N HIS A 292 13.31 12.05 0.16
CA HIS A 292 11.88 12.32 0.18
C HIS A 292 11.39 12.63 -1.24
N VAL A 293 10.52 11.76 -1.75
CA VAL A 293 9.96 11.82 -3.10
C VAL A 293 8.46 12.11 -3.03
N ASN A 294 8.06 13.25 -3.59
CA ASN A 294 6.68 13.62 -3.88
C ASN A 294 6.45 13.56 -5.38
N SER A 295 5.43 12.84 -5.81
CA SER A 295 5.02 12.77 -7.20
C SER A 295 3.77 13.62 -7.45
N PRO A 296 3.63 14.24 -8.64
CA PRO A 296 2.41 14.91 -9.03
C PRO A 296 1.42 13.89 -9.64
N THR A 297 0.25 14.37 -10.04
CA THR A 297 -0.79 13.53 -10.67
C THR A 297 -0.35 13.08 -12.07
N PRO A 298 -0.64 11.83 -12.49
CA PRO A 298 -0.25 11.32 -13.79
C PRO A 298 -1.20 11.72 -14.93
N PHE A 299 -2.40 12.26 -14.64
CA PHE A 299 -3.45 12.40 -15.66
C PHE A 299 -4.05 13.80 -15.85
N PHE A 300 -3.88 14.73 -14.91
CA PHE A 300 -4.59 16.03 -14.98
C PHE A 300 -3.81 17.24 -14.43
N ALA A 301 -2.48 17.15 -14.39
CA ALA A 301 -1.54 18.20 -14.00
C ALA A 301 -1.50 18.50 -12.49
N GLY A 302 -0.39 19.08 -12.04
CA GLY A 302 -0.14 19.41 -10.64
C GLY A 302 -0.75 20.74 -10.20
N LEU A 303 -0.91 20.91 -8.88
CA LEU A 303 -1.35 22.17 -8.27
C LEU A 303 -0.33 23.31 -8.47
N ASP A 304 0.92 22.96 -8.76
CA ASP A 304 2.02 23.85 -9.12
C ASP A 304 2.09 24.16 -10.62
N TYR A 305 1.04 23.81 -11.38
CA TYR A 305 0.97 23.92 -12.85
C TYR A 305 1.98 23.04 -13.60
N SER A 306 2.60 22.06 -12.94
CA SER A 306 3.41 21.04 -13.62
C SER A 306 2.52 20.18 -14.53
N PRO A 307 3.04 19.70 -15.67
CA PRO A 307 2.29 18.76 -16.51
C PRO A 307 2.02 17.44 -15.75
N PRO A 308 1.10 16.60 -16.24
CA PRO A 308 0.94 15.26 -15.70
C PRO A 308 2.26 14.48 -15.80
N ILE A 309 2.72 13.89 -14.70
CA ILE A 309 4.02 13.20 -14.61
C ILE A 309 3.86 11.95 -13.73
N PHE A 310 4.57 10.89 -14.09
CA PHE A 310 4.85 9.74 -13.24
C PHE A 310 6.36 9.60 -13.02
N ARG A 311 6.79 8.81 -12.03
CA ARG A 311 8.21 8.55 -11.81
C ARG A 311 8.57 7.09 -12.05
N GLU A 312 9.63 6.89 -12.81
CA GLU A 312 10.36 5.62 -12.81
C GLU A 312 11.41 5.69 -11.71
N VAL A 313 11.46 4.66 -10.87
CA VAL A 313 12.40 4.57 -9.75
C VAL A 313 13.21 3.30 -9.88
N THR A 314 14.53 3.42 -9.76
CA THR A 314 15.47 2.32 -9.92
C THR A 314 16.19 2.05 -8.61
N TRP A 315 16.09 0.80 -8.13
CA TRP A 315 16.87 0.25 -7.02
C TRP A 315 18.04 -0.57 -7.58
N ASP A 316 19.28 -0.16 -7.30
CA ASP A 316 20.47 -0.85 -7.80
C ASP A 316 21.08 -1.87 -6.80
N GLY A 317 20.49 -1.98 -5.60
CA GLY A 317 21.00 -2.79 -4.49
C GLY A 317 21.66 -1.96 -3.39
N GLU A 318 21.93 -0.68 -3.65
CA GLU A 318 22.56 0.24 -2.69
C GLU A 318 21.78 1.54 -2.54
N LYS A 319 21.25 2.09 -3.64
CA LYS A 319 20.56 3.38 -3.67
C LYS A 319 19.37 3.39 -4.64
N LEU A 320 18.50 4.38 -4.44
CA LEU A 320 17.39 4.70 -5.32
C LEU A 320 17.75 5.88 -6.22
N THR A 321 17.39 5.79 -7.50
CA THR A 321 17.49 6.87 -8.48
C THR A 321 16.21 7.02 -9.27
#